data_AF-A0A3S0B8I7-F1
#
_entry.id   AF-A0A3S0B8I7-F1
#
_cell.length_a   1.000
_cell.length_b   1.000
_cell.length_c   1.000
_cell.angle_alpha   90.00
_cell.angle_beta   90.00
_cell.angle_gamma   90.00
#
_symmetry.space_group_name_H-M   'P 1'
#
loop_
_entity.id
_entity.type
_entity.pdbx_description
1 polymer ?
#
loop_
_entity_poly.entity_id
_entity_poly.type
_entity_poly.pdbx_seq_one_letter_code
_entity_poly.pdbx_strand_id
1 'polypeptide(L)'
;MNIVCDLFLPTPVQGDTPWLKRLTLVHREFVPQPERAYVGFLGLNASRLIAVAHVTMARKDGIAILNIPVRYRDSTRLSEAEAMAVASRQHPEWRLSMKAKYPGLENPMFYAFSYSPVDPEPSDDDRAGGGNVAIDSLDGHAWLGDEMGIYHYDYCNLL
;
A
#
# COMPACT_ATOMS: atom_id res chain seq x y z
N MET A 1 20.23 0.22 2.13
CA MET A 1 19.64 -1.05 2.61
C MET A 1 18.84 -1.63 1.44
N ASN A 2 19.09 -2.88 1.03
CA ASN A 2 18.38 -3.47 -0.10
C ASN A 2 17.00 -3.98 0.37
N ILE A 3 15.95 -3.20 0.08
CA ILE A 3 14.58 -3.62 0.37
C ILE A 3 14.14 -4.61 -0.72
N VAL A 4 13.64 -5.76 -0.30
CA VAL A 4 13.02 -6.76 -1.18
C VAL A 4 11.52 -6.50 -1.21
N CYS A 5 10.97 -6.40 -2.42
CA CYS A 5 9.57 -6.16 -2.69
C CYS A 5 8.96 -7.30 -3.50
N ASP A 6 7.65 -7.42 -3.38
CA ASP A 6 6.79 -8.11 -4.32
C ASP A 6 5.98 -7.08 -5.12
N LEU A 7 5.31 -7.54 -6.17
CA LEU A 7 4.35 -6.80 -6.96
C LEU A 7 2.94 -7.18 -6.51
N PHE A 8 2.11 -6.17 -6.23
CA PHE A 8 0.74 -6.35 -5.77
C PHE A 8 -0.24 -5.77 -6.80
N LEU A 9 -1.20 -6.59 -7.21
CA LEU A 9 -2.27 -6.27 -8.14
C LEU A 9 -3.58 -6.02 -7.38
N PRO A 10 -4.01 -4.77 -7.20
CA PRO A 10 -5.26 -4.46 -6.50
C PRO A 10 -6.51 -4.82 -7.31
N THR A 11 -6.36 -4.98 -8.63
CA THR A 11 -7.43 -5.44 -9.53
C THR A 11 -6.94 -6.64 -10.34
N PRO A 12 -7.82 -7.58 -10.71
CA PRO A 12 -7.43 -8.75 -11.50
C PRO A 12 -6.78 -8.37 -12.85
N VAL A 13 -5.68 -9.03 -13.20
CA VAL A 13 -4.99 -8.93 -14.49
C VAL A 13 -4.92 -10.30 -15.15
N GLN A 14 -5.38 -10.42 -16.40
CA GLN A 14 -5.37 -11.69 -17.12
C GLN A 14 -3.95 -12.15 -17.47
N GLY A 15 -3.66 -13.44 -17.31
CA GLY A 15 -2.32 -14.01 -17.47
C GLY A 15 -1.70 -13.86 -18.87
N ASP A 16 -2.52 -13.69 -19.90
CA ASP A 16 -2.06 -13.46 -21.27
C ASP A 16 -1.67 -11.99 -21.56
N THR A 17 -1.87 -11.09 -20.58
CA THR A 17 -1.50 -9.68 -20.66
C THR A 17 -0.02 -9.52 -21.01
N PRO A 18 0.34 -8.66 -22.00
CA PRO A 18 1.73 -8.49 -22.45
C PRO A 18 2.73 -8.15 -21.34
N TRP A 19 2.30 -7.38 -20.33
CA TRP A 19 3.14 -7.03 -19.19
C TRP A 19 3.55 -8.25 -18.35
N LEU A 20 2.64 -9.18 -18.06
CA LEU A 20 2.96 -10.42 -17.31
C LEU A 20 3.93 -11.31 -18.10
N LYS A 21 3.80 -11.36 -19.44
CA LYS A 21 4.77 -12.06 -20.30
C LYS A 21 6.16 -11.42 -20.23
N ARG A 22 6.26 -10.09 -20.21
CA ARG A 22 7.54 -9.37 -20.04
C ARG A 22 8.17 -9.59 -18.67
N LEU A 23 7.36 -9.81 -17.63
CA LEU A 23 7.84 -10.09 -16.27
C LEU A 23 8.75 -11.33 -16.24
N THR A 24 8.46 -12.33 -17.06
CA THR A 24 9.25 -13.58 -17.19
C THR A 24 10.70 -13.38 -17.64
N LEU A 25 11.00 -12.24 -18.29
CA LEU A 25 12.36 -11.90 -18.73
C LEU A 25 13.29 -11.61 -17.55
N VAL A 26 12.72 -11.13 -16.44
CA VAL A 26 13.42 -10.78 -15.20
C VAL A 26 13.21 -11.85 -14.13
N HIS A 27 11.98 -12.34 -14.01
CA HIS A 27 11.54 -13.34 -13.03
C HIS A 27 11.27 -14.67 -13.72
N ARG A 28 12.31 -15.48 -13.94
CA ARG A 28 12.20 -16.76 -14.68
C ARG A 28 11.39 -17.81 -13.94
N GLU A 29 11.28 -17.68 -12.62
CA GLU A 29 10.43 -18.48 -11.74
C GLU A 29 8.95 -18.21 -11.95
N PHE A 30 8.60 -17.05 -12.51
CA PHE A 30 7.23 -16.66 -12.78
C PHE A 30 6.81 -17.09 -14.20
N VAL A 31 5.87 -18.03 -14.29
CA VAL A 31 5.29 -18.47 -15.56
C VAL A 31 3.79 -18.13 -15.55
N PRO A 32 3.37 -17.07 -16.25
CA PRO A 32 1.96 -16.69 -16.28
C PRO A 32 1.13 -17.72 -17.05
N GLN A 33 0.00 -18.10 -16.50
CA GLN A 33 -0.98 -19.01 -17.10
C GLN A 33 -2.03 -18.16 -17.84
N PRO A 34 -2.17 -18.28 -19.18
CA PRO A 34 -3.06 -17.44 -19.98
C PRO A 34 -4.51 -17.37 -19.48
N GLU A 35 -5.03 -18.47 -18.95
CA GLU A 35 -6.39 -18.67 -18.47
C GLU A 35 -6.64 -18.09 -17.07
N ARG A 36 -5.59 -17.73 -16.34
CA ARG A 36 -5.67 -17.29 -14.95
C ARG A 36 -5.72 -15.77 -14.84
N ALA A 37 -6.60 -15.26 -13.98
CA ALA A 37 -6.54 -13.89 -13.52
C ALA A 37 -5.68 -13.78 -12.25
N TYR A 38 -4.76 -12.83 -12.22
CA TYR A 38 -3.84 -12.57 -11.12
C TYR A 38 -4.32 -11.36 -10.31
N VAL A 39 -4.44 -11.50 -8.99
CA VAL A 39 -4.84 -10.47 -8.04
C VAL A 39 -4.09 -10.68 -6.72
N GLY A 40 -3.78 -9.59 -6.02
CA GLY A 40 -2.97 -9.61 -4.81
C GLY A 40 -1.48 -9.72 -5.11
N PHE A 41 -0.73 -10.31 -4.18
CA PHE A 41 0.71 -10.53 -4.31
C PHE A 41 1.02 -11.56 -5.41
N LEU A 42 2.00 -11.26 -6.26
CA LEU A 42 2.45 -12.17 -7.31
C LEU A 42 3.38 -13.28 -6.81
N GLY A 43 3.92 -13.16 -5.60
CA GLY A 43 4.83 -14.14 -5.01
C GLY A 43 6.28 -13.98 -5.46
N LEU A 44 6.67 -12.77 -5.88
CA LEU A 44 8.01 -12.46 -6.38
C LEU A 44 8.89 -11.89 -5.28
N ASN A 45 10.20 -12.04 -5.45
CA ASN A 45 11.20 -11.38 -4.63
C ASN A 45 12.10 -10.55 -5.53
N ALA A 46 11.76 -9.27 -5.68
CA ALA A 46 12.51 -8.32 -6.49
C ALA A 46 13.23 -7.30 -5.60
N SER A 47 14.39 -6.79 -6.03
CA SER A 47 14.92 -5.58 -5.42
C SER A 47 13.95 -4.42 -5.67
N ARG A 48 13.86 -3.46 -4.73
CA ARG A 48 12.98 -2.29 -4.87
C ARG A 48 13.14 -1.57 -6.21
N LEU A 49 14.37 -1.38 -6.70
CA LEU A 49 14.61 -0.70 -7.99
C LEU A 49 13.97 -1.45 -9.17
N ILE A 50 14.08 -2.78 -9.19
CA ILE A 50 13.45 -3.62 -10.22
C ILE A 50 11.93 -3.55 -10.09
N ALA A 51 11.40 -3.61 -8.87
CA ALA A 51 9.96 -3.52 -8.64
C ALA A 51 9.37 -2.16 -9.09
N VAL A 52 10.05 -1.05 -8.81
CA VAL A 52 9.67 0.30 -9.28
C VAL A 52 9.66 0.36 -10.82
N ALA A 53 10.65 -0.25 -11.48
CA ALA A 53 10.67 -0.30 -12.95
C ALA A 53 9.44 -1.06 -13.50
N HIS A 54 9.07 -2.19 -12.89
CA HIS A 54 7.87 -2.94 -13.27
C HIS A 54 6.58 -2.15 -13.03
N VAL A 55 6.46 -1.46 -11.89
CA VAL A 55 5.33 -0.58 -11.59
C VAL A 55 5.19 0.51 -12.66
N THR A 56 6.29 1.16 -13.00
CA THR A 56 6.33 2.21 -14.03
C THR A 56 5.89 1.67 -15.39
N MET A 57 6.38 0.49 -15.78
CA MET A 57 6.00 -0.14 -17.05
C MET A 57 4.52 -0.56 -17.08
N ALA A 58 4.02 -1.22 -16.03
CA ALA A 58 2.63 -1.69 -16.01
C ALA A 58 1.65 -0.51 -16.05
N ARG A 59 1.94 0.59 -15.35
CA ARG A 59 1.09 1.79 -15.35
C ARG A 59 1.02 2.47 -16.71
N LYS A 60 2.10 2.44 -17.50
CA LYS A 60 2.06 2.88 -18.91
C LYS A 60 1.10 2.05 -19.76
N ASP A 61 0.88 0.80 -19.38
CA ASP A 61 -0.09 -0.12 -20.01
C ASP A 61 -1.48 -0.03 -19.34
N GLY A 62 -1.73 0.93 -18.45
CA GLY A 62 -3.01 1.09 -17.75
C GLY A 62 -3.26 0.09 -16.62
N ILE A 63 -2.24 -0.65 -16.20
CA ILE A 63 -2.36 -1.67 -15.14
C ILE A 63 -2.13 -1.01 -13.78
N ALA A 64 -3.14 -1.10 -12.91
CA ALA A 64 -3.02 -0.75 -11.51
C ALA A 64 -2.10 -1.75 -10.79
N ILE A 65 -1.05 -1.24 -10.16
CA ILE A 65 -0.02 -2.07 -9.49
C ILE A 65 0.72 -1.26 -8.43
N LEU A 66 1.17 -1.97 -7.40
CA LEU A 66 1.98 -1.46 -6.31
C LEU A 66 3.28 -2.28 -6.18
N ASN A 67 4.37 -1.64 -5.76
CA ASN A 67 5.50 -2.38 -5.19
C ASN A 67 5.31 -2.40 -3.67
N ILE A 68 5.42 -3.58 -3.07
CA ILE A 68 5.12 -3.77 -1.65
C ILE A 68 6.27 -4.56 -1.04
N PRO A 69 6.92 -4.10 0.04
CA PRO A 69 7.92 -4.87 0.75
C PRO A 69 7.39 -6.25 1.14
N VAL A 70 8.19 -7.31 0.93
CA VAL A 70 7.76 -8.70 1.14
C VAL A 70 7.31 -8.98 2.58
N ARG A 71 7.77 -8.19 3.55
CA ARG A 71 7.31 -8.28 4.94
C ARG A 71 5.78 -8.15 5.09
N TYR A 72 5.09 -7.43 4.20
CA TYR A 72 3.62 -7.32 4.21
C TYR A 72 2.91 -8.52 3.58
N ARG A 73 3.62 -9.34 2.80
CA ARG A 73 3.13 -10.63 2.31
C ARG A 73 3.38 -11.73 3.32
N ASP A 74 4.57 -11.73 3.93
CA ASP A 74 5.10 -12.86 4.70
C ASP A 74 4.80 -12.80 6.20
N SER A 75 4.34 -11.65 6.71
CA SER A 75 3.99 -11.46 8.12
C SER A 75 2.49 -11.44 8.33
N THR A 76 2.05 -11.83 9.53
CA THR A 76 0.68 -11.57 9.98
C THR A 76 0.47 -10.07 10.09
N ARG A 77 -0.46 -9.55 9.29
CA ARG A 77 -0.88 -8.16 9.34
C ARG A 77 -2.02 -8.01 10.32
N LEU A 78 -2.08 -6.85 10.97
CA LEU A 78 -3.25 -6.39 11.69
C LEU A 78 -4.44 -6.35 10.72
N SER A 79 -5.59 -6.77 11.20
CA SER A 79 -6.87 -6.43 10.58
C SER A 79 -7.16 -4.93 10.74
N GLU A 80 -8.12 -4.43 9.97
CA GLU A 80 -8.56 -3.02 10.05
C GLU A 80 -9.01 -2.64 11.47
N ALA A 81 -9.75 -3.53 12.14
CA ALA A 81 -10.22 -3.32 13.50
C ALA A 81 -9.05 -3.30 14.51
N GLU A 82 -8.06 -4.18 14.35
CA GLU A 82 -6.86 -4.19 15.19
C GLU A 82 -6.01 -2.94 14.98
N ALA A 83 -5.82 -2.52 13.72
CA ALA A 83 -5.12 -1.28 13.39
C ALA A 83 -5.81 -0.06 14.01
N MET A 84 -7.15 0.03 13.91
CA MET A 84 -7.93 1.09 14.56
C MET A 84 -7.79 1.06 16.08
N ALA A 85 -7.80 -0.12 16.69
CA ALA A 85 -7.65 -0.27 18.13
C ALA A 85 -6.23 0.09 18.61
N VAL A 86 -5.19 -0.25 17.84
CA VAL A 86 -3.81 0.16 18.12
C VAL A 86 -3.69 1.67 18.04
N ALA A 87 -4.16 2.27 16.95
CA ALA A 87 -4.11 3.72 16.75
C ALA A 87 -4.87 4.47 17.86
N SER A 88 -6.07 4.02 18.23
CA SER A 88 -6.85 4.63 19.33
C SER A 88 -6.15 4.55 20.69
N ARG A 89 -5.31 3.52 20.92
CA ARG A 89 -4.52 3.42 22.16
C ARG A 89 -3.27 4.30 22.14
N GLN A 90 -2.65 4.45 20.98
CA GLN A 90 -1.45 5.29 20.81
C GLN A 90 -1.82 6.79 20.82
N HIS A 91 -3.01 7.12 20.35
CA HIS A 91 -3.54 8.47 20.21
C HIS A 91 -4.93 8.60 20.88
N PRO A 92 -5.01 8.54 22.21
CA PRO A 92 -6.28 8.65 22.95
C PRO A 92 -6.98 10.01 22.75
N GLU A 93 -6.26 11.03 22.31
CA GLU A 93 -6.76 12.36 21.96
C GLU A 93 -7.44 12.42 20.59
N TRP A 94 -7.40 11.34 19.81
CA TRP A 94 -8.05 11.25 18.50
C TRP A 94 -9.36 10.47 18.55
N ARG A 95 -10.37 11.02 17.86
CA ARG A 95 -11.54 10.26 17.43
C ARG A 95 -11.30 9.79 16.00
N LEU A 96 -11.08 8.48 15.85
CA LEU A 96 -10.89 7.85 14.55
C LEU A 96 -12.23 7.45 13.93
N SER A 97 -12.32 7.61 12.61
CA SER A 97 -13.45 7.16 11.82
C SER A 97 -12.95 6.57 10.50
N MET A 98 -13.64 5.54 10.03
CA MET A 98 -13.34 4.94 8.74
C MET A 98 -13.57 5.96 7.64
N LYS A 99 -12.56 6.17 6.80
CA LYS A 99 -12.80 6.82 5.51
C LYS A 99 -13.43 5.77 4.59
N ALA A 100 -14.44 6.14 3.82
CA ALA A 100 -14.85 5.32 2.68
C ALA A 100 -13.58 5.06 1.84
N LYS A 101 -13.23 3.78 1.66
CA LYS A 101 -11.97 3.25 1.07
C LYS A 101 -11.20 4.32 0.30
N TYR A 102 -9.97 4.62 0.73
CA TYR A 102 -9.06 5.53 0.03
C TYR A 102 -9.15 5.24 -1.48
N PRO A 103 -9.49 6.24 -2.33
CA PRO A 103 -9.87 5.96 -3.70
C PRO A 103 -8.66 5.38 -4.44
N GLY A 104 -8.80 4.12 -4.87
CA GLY A 104 -8.15 3.63 -6.07
C GLY A 104 -7.39 2.31 -5.94
N LEU A 105 -6.80 1.96 -4.80
CA LEU A 105 -5.99 0.73 -4.68
C LEU A 105 -6.15 0.17 -3.26
N GLU A 106 -6.57 -1.09 -3.13
CA GLU A 106 -6.57 -1.81 -1.86
C GLU A 106 -5.11 -2.07 -1.42
N ASN A 107 -4.44 -1.04 -0.90
CA ASN A 107 -3.05 -1.13 -0.50
C ASN A 107 -2.92 -2.03 0.75
N PRO A 108 -2.17 -3.14 0.68
CA PRO A 108 -2.05 -4.07 1.80
C PRO A 108 -1.27 -3.51 3.00
N MET A 109 -0.57 -2.40 2.84
CA MET A 109 0.38 -1.89 3.84
C MET A 109 -0.23 -0.99 4.89
N PHE A 110 -1.41 -0.42 4.66
CA PHE A 110 -2.02 0.46 5.64
C PHE A 110 -3.55 0.49 5.53
N TYR A 111 -4.17 0.93 6.62
CA TYR A 111 -5.58 1.32 6.66
C TYR A 111 -5.69 2.83 6.77
N ALA A 112 -6.55 3.44 5.96
CA ALA A 112 -6.76 4.88 5.95
C ALA A 112 -7.96 5.25 6.83
N PHE A 113 -7.73 6.12 7.81
CA PHE A 113 -8.76 6.67 8.68
C PHE A 113 -8.80 8.19 8.56
N SER A 114 -9.94 8.76 8.96
CA SER A 114 -10.00 10.16 9.34
C SER A 114 -9.88 10.29 10.86
N TYR A 115 -9.17 11.31 11.33
CA TYR A 115 -9.03 11.61 12.76
C TYR A 115 -9.48 13.05 13.04
N SER A 116 -10.06 13.26 14.22
CA SER A 116 -10.36 14.59 14.77
C SER A 116 -10.00 14.64 16.25
N PRO A 117 -9.63 15.80 16.81
CA PRO A 117 -9.45 15.96 18.25
C PRO A 117 -10.71 15.53 19.03
N VAL A 118 -10.51 14.88 20.19
CA VAL A 118 -11.61 14.52 21.10
C VAL A 118 -12.16 15.77 21.81
N ASP A 119 -11.28 16.73 22.16
CA ASP A 119 -11.64 18.01 22.75
C ASP A 119 -11.65 19.13 21.70
N PRO A 120 -12.63 20.05 21.73
CA PRO A 120 -12.98 20.88 20.59
C PRO A 120 -12.17 22.17 20.44
N GLU A 121 -11.07 22.38 21.17
CA GLU A 121 -10.22 23.55 20.90
C GLU A 121 -9.38 23.24 19.66
N PRO A 122 -9.73 23.79 18.49
CA PRO A 122 -9.04 23.46 17.26
C PRO A 122 -7.67 24.15 17.32
N SER A 123 -6.60 23.38 17.27
CA SER A 123 -5.28 23.95 17.01
C SER A 123 -5.18 24.31 15.53
N ASP A 124 -4.42 25.35 15.18
CA ASP A 124 -4.24 25.73 13.77
C ASP A 124 -3.54 24.64 12.94
N ASP A 125 -2.84 23.69 13.58
CA ASP A 125 -2.22 22.53 12.93
C ASP A 125 -3.25 21.48 12.45
N ASP A 126 -4.41 21.37 13.12
CA ASP A 126 -5.51 20.47 12.70
C ASP A 126 -6.08 20.85 11.32
N ARG A 127 -5.87 22.10 10.88
CA ARG A 127 -6.31 22.61 9.58
C ARG A 127 -5.38 22.25 8.42
N ALA A 128 -4.11 21.92 8.69
CA ALA A 128 -3.12 21.70 7.63
C ALA A 128 -3.08 20.25 7.10
N GLY A 129 -3.47 19.26 7.90
CA GLY A 129 -3.42 17.83 7.55
C GLY A 129 -4.74 17.22 7.05
N GLY A 130 -5.85 17.97 7.07
CA GLY A 130 -7.16 17.51 6.60
C GLY A 130 -7.71 16.27 7.33
N GLY A 131 -7.25 16.02 8.57
CA GLY A 131 -7.74 14.96 9.43
C GLY A 131 -7.64 13.56 8.83
N ASN A 132 -6.56 13.23 8.09
CA ASN A 132 -6.35 11.87 7.56
C ASN A 132 -5.09 11.24 8.16
N VAL A 133 -5.15 9.93 8.42
CA VAL A 133 -4.03 9.15 8.93
C VAL A 133 -4.02 7.78 8.24
N ALA A 134 -2.83 7.29 7.92
CA ALA A 134 -2.62 5.92 7.47
C ALA A 134 -1.99 5.12 8.61
N ILE A 135 -2.59 3.98 8.96
CA ILE A 135 -2.10 3.11 10.03
C ILE A 135 -1.44 1.89 9.40
N ASP A 136 -0.14 1.69 9.65
CA ASP A 136 0.64 0.56 9.13
C ASP A 136 -0.01 -0.76 9.56
N SER A 137 -0.23 -1.66 8.59
CA SER A 137 -0.83 -2.97 8.84
C SER A 137 0.12 -3.98 9.51
N LEU A 138 1.41 -3.66 9.71
CA LEU A 138 2.35 -4.54 10.42
C LEU A 138 2.41 -4.26 11.92
N ASP A 139 2.52 -3.00 12.31
CA ASP A 139 2.77 -2.61 13.71
C ASP A 139 1.79 -1.55 14.24
N GLY A 140 0.90 -1.04 13.40
CA GLY A 140 -0.08 -0.03 13.75
C GLY A 140 0.49 1.38 13.90
N HIS A 141 1.72 1.63 13.43
CA HIS A 141 2.29 2.97 13.44
C HIS A 141 1.45 3.94 12.57
N ALA A 142 1.23 5.15 13.08
CA ALA A 142 0.44 6.17 12.42
C ALA A 142 1.29 7.10 11.54
N TRP A 143 1.14 6.97 10.22
CA TRP A 143 1.73 7.86 9.23
C TRP A 143 0.87 9.11 9.01
N LEU A 144 1.45 10.28 9.27
CA LEU A 144 0.84 11.60 9.09
C LEU A 144 1.65 12.43 8.08
N GLY A 145 0.98 13.34 7.36
CA GLY A 145 1.62 14.36 6.52
C GLY A 145 2.74 13.84 5.62
N ASP A 146 3.96 14.36 5.84
CA ASP A 146 5.15 14.04 5.05
C ASP A 146 5.57 12.57 5.11
N GLU A 147 5.32 11.88 6.23
CA GLU A 147 5.67 10.47 6.36
C GLU A 147 4.85 9.60 5.39
N MET A 148 3.56 9.93 5.23
CA MET A 148 2.70 9.32 4.21
C MET A 148 3.17 9.67 2.79
N GLY A 149 3.68 10.88 2.58
CA GLY A 149 4.24 11.33 1.30
C GLY A 149 5.49 10.56 0.89
N ILE A 150 6.48 10.43 1.80
CA ILE A 150 7.70 9.65 1.60
C ILE A 150 7.35 8.21 1.26
N TYR A 151 6.41 7.65 2.01
CA TYR A 151 5.94 6.30 1.80
C TYR A 151 5.32 6.08 0.41
N HIS A 152 4.39 6.96 0.00
CA HIS A 152 3.76 6.88 -1.32
C HIS A 152 4.77 7.07 -2.46
N TYR A 153 5.75 7.94 -2.26
CA TYR A 153 6.84 8.11 -3.22
C TYR A 153 7.68 6.83 -3.31
N ASP A 154 8.10 6.30 -2.17
CA ASP A 154 9.09 5.23 -2.14
C ASP A 154 8.55 3.88 -2.62
N TYR A 155 7.30 3.55 -2.29
CA TYR A 155 6.70 2.24 -2.57
C TYR A 155 5.62 2.28 -3.65
N CYS A 156 4.98 3.43 -3.84
CA CYS A 156 3.89 3.53 -4.81
C CYS A 156 4.28 4.35 -6.04
N ASN A 157 5.44 5.02 -6.09
CA ASN A 157 5.86 5.89 -7.21
C ASN A 157 4.70 6.79 -7.70
N LEU A 158 4.03 7.47 -6.77
CA LEU A 158 2.83 8.28 -7.00
C LEU A 158 3.12 9.78 -7.25
N LEU A 159 4.31 10.12 -7.76
CA LEU A 159 4.62 11.47 -8.27
C LEU A 159 4.62 11.49 -9.79
#